data_AF-A0A3B8ZC18-F1
#
_entry.id   AF-A0A3B8ZC18-F1
#
_cell.length_a   1.000
_cell.length_b   1.000
_cell.length_c   1.000
_cell.angle_alpha   90.00
_cell.angle_beta   90.00
_cell.angle_gamma   90.00
#
_symmetry.space_group_name_H-M   'P 1'
#
loop_
_entity.id
_entity.type
_entity.pdbx_description
1 polymer ?
#
loop_
_entity_poly.entity_id
_entity_poly.type
_entity_poly.pdbx_seq_one_letter_code
_entity_poly.pdbx_strand_id
1 'polypeptide(L)'
;MFVTGRRIIDWIEGLHARCRGRGWLLVWLVAVFACTFIDSSSCSAQTSKQAAVESKDAAELDGQTASRAAEIQRGSKTAKAGFENEDQIREKLNAWRSDQAAQAWLSALGYDNQELVSVQVHKPHGQKADLMLNIDSKKRGACQEGISIKLVSNPNGFNQIDKRWLHDYAQTWQMPDDVHAALKRFVGELRPEQVGRDARRTFLDEMPKETQQAILQFFSTNRQRIINYLFEGSGDYSADWLMVTIKPPRGEAAQKKLPNFQWIIVPTAKAAEFYGQGEVVISREGSLKIGRITMQRKGGDNGRHSANMLQFKINPVEIFEMDR
;
A
#
# COMPACT_ATOMS: atom_id res chain seq x y z
N MET A 1 -49.35 48.40 18.30
CA MET A 1 -49.80 47.07 18.77
C MET A 1 -48.83 46.04 18.19
N PHE A 2 -47.84 45.61 18.97
CA PHE A 2 -46.80 44.68 18.51
C PHE A 2 -47.38 43.27 18.41
N VAL A 3 -47.33 42.66 17.22
CA VAL A 3 -47.58 41.22 17.05
C VAL A 3 -46.22 40.56 16.88
N THR A 4 -45.81 39.82 17.91
CA THR A 4 -44.53 39.10 17.97
C THR A 4 -44.49 37.92 17.00
N GLY A 5 -43.33 37.67 16.37
CA GLY A 5 -43.09 36.69 15.29
C GLY A 5 -43.38 35.21 15.59
N ARG A 6 -43.89 34.84 16.77
CA ARG A 6 -44.34 33.47 17.08
C ARG A 6 -45.59 33.03 16.32
N ARG A 7 -46.48 33.95 15.93
CA ARG A 7 -47.73 33.60 15.21
C ARG A 7 -47.54 33.19 13.74
N ILE A 8 -46.40 33.49 13.14
CA ILE A 8 -46.10 33.13 11.73
C ILE A 8 -45.57 31.70 11.64
N ILE A 9 -44.77 31.27 12.62
CA ILE A 9 -44.21 29.91 12.67
C ILE A 9 -45.33 28.89 12.94
N ASP A 10 -46.26 29.19 13.85
CA ASP A 10 -47.41 28.31 14.15
C ASP A 10 -48.38 28.17 12.96
N TRP A 11 -48.44 29.16 12.06
CA TRP A 11 -49.26 29.08 10.82
C TRP A 11 -48.60 28.24 9.73
N ILE A 12 -47.25 28.27 9.65
CA ILE A 12 -46.46 27.50 8.68
C ILE A 12 -46.40 26.01 9.08
N GLU A 13 -46.27 25.69 10.36
CA GLU A 13 -46.29 24.29 10.82
C GLU A 13 -47.67 23.64 10.67
N GLY A 14 -48.76 24.42 10.81
CA GLY A 14 -50.13 23.95 10.58
C GLY A 14 -50.45 23.57 9.12
N LEU A 15 -49.78 24.20 8.15
CA LEU A 15 -49.92 23.90 6.72
C LEU A 15 -49.14 22.64 6.32
N HIS A 16 -48.02 22.35 6.98
CA HIS A 16 -47.21 21.15 6.70
C HIS A 16 -47.89 19.84 7.17
N ALA A 17 -48.77 19.91 8.18
CA ALA A 17 -49.50 18.75 8.68
C ALA A 17 -50.65 18.26 7.79
N ARG A 18 -51.11 19.06 6.80
CA ARG A 18 -52.30 18.71 5.97
C ARG A 18 -52.01 18.31 4.52
N CYS A 19 -50.76 18.36 4.06
CA CYS A 19 -50.41 18.01 2.68
C CYS A 19 -49.44 16.83 2.61
N ARG A 20 -49.92 15.63 2.99
CA ARG A 20 -49.35 14.40 2.42
C ARG A 20 -49.85 14.26 0.98
N GLY A 21 -48.98 14.57 0.03
CA GLY A 21 -49.14 14.18 -1.36
C GLY A 21 -49.34 15.35 -2.33
N ARG A 22 -48.36 15.46 -3.24
CA ARG A 22 -48.33 16.22 -4.50
C ARG A 22 -48.05 17.73 -4.41
N GLY A 23 -46.96 18.14 -5.07
CA GLY A 23 -46.84 19.47 -5.69
C GLY A 23 -45.66 20.33 -5.20
N TRP A 24 -44.46 20.11 -5.74
CA TRP A 24 -43.24 20.89 -5.48
C TRP A 24 -43.21 22.29 -6.15
N LEU A 25 -44.35 22.89 -6.52
CA LEU A 25 -44.35 24.14 -7.32
C LEU A 25 -44.89 25.40 -6.61
N LEU A 26 -45.36 25.32 -5.36
CA LEU A 26 -45.96 26.47 -4.66
C LEU A 26 -45.15 27.03 -3.49
N VAL A 27 -43.97 26.47 -3.21
CA VAL A 27 -43.07 26.97 -2.13
C VAL A 27 -42.16 28.10 -2.63
N TRP A 28 -42.00 28.26 -3.95
CA TRP A 28 -41.11 29.27 -4.55
C TRP A 28 -41.71 30.68 -4.68
N LEU A 29 -43.04 30.84 -4.59
CA LEU A 29 -43.70 32.12 -4.87
C LEU A 29 -43.91 33.02 -3.64
N VAL A 30 -43.67 32.52 -2.42
CA VAL A 30 -43.82 33.32 -1.18
C VAL A 30 -42.48 33.89 -0.68
N ALA A 31 -41.34 33.31 -1.09
CA ALA A 31 -40.02 33.81 -0.67
C ALA A 31 -39.59 35.11 -1.40
N VAL A 32 -40.19 35.43 -2.55
CA VAL A 32 -39.74 36.56 -3.39
C VAL A 32 -40.35 37.90 -2.95
N PHE A 33 -41.41 37.94 -2.15
CA PHE A 33 -42.11 39.19 -1.80
C PHE A 33 -41.76 39.80 -0.43
N ALA A 34 -40.90 39.16 0.37
CA ALA A 34 -40.51 39.65 1.70
C ALA A 34 -39.07 40.20 1.78
N CYS A 35 -38.54 40.76 0.68
CA CYS A 35 -37.21 41.37 0.62
C CYS A 35 -37.19 42.79 0.04
N THR A 36 -38.30 43.53 0.15
CA THR A 36 -38.26 44.99 0.03
C THR A 36 -38.27 45.57 1.43
N PHE A 37 -37.24 46.35 1.78
CA PHE A 37 -36.86 46.85 3.11
C PHE A 37 -35.88 45.96 3.93
N ILE A 38 -34.73 45.64 3.34
CA ILE A 38 -33.49 45.48 4.13
C ILE A 38 -32.38 46.26 3.43
N ASP A 39 -31.68 47.06 4.23
CA ASP A 39 -30.56 47.95 3.93
C ASP A 39 -29.57 47.39 2.88
N SER A 40 -29.37 48.13 1.78
CA SER A 40 -28.50 47.74 0.65
C SER A 40 -27.02 47.56 1.03
N SER A 41 -26.63 48.05 2.20
CA SER A 41 -25.27 47.99 2.76
C SER A 41 -24.91 46.60 3.31
N SER A 42 -25.88 45.87 3.86
CA SER A 42 -25.64 44.57 4.51
C SER A 42 -25.74 43.38 3.55
N CYS A 43 -26.46 43.53 2.43
CA CYS A 43 -26.66 42.49 1.43
C CYS A 43 -25.43 42.26 0.54
N SER A 44 -24.70 43.33 0.19
CA SER A 44 -23.46 43.26 -0.61
C SER A 44 -22.29 42.62 0.16
N ALA A 45 -22.21 42.85 1.48
CA ALA A 45 -21.17 42.30 2.34
C ALA A 45 -21.38 40.80 2.67
N GLN A 46 -22.62 40.31 2.63
CA GLN A 46 -22.94 38.89 2.80
C GLN A 46 -22.68 38.09 1.51
N THR A 47 -23.02 38.65 0.35
CA THR A 47 -22.73 38.02 -0.95
C THR A 47 -21.23 37.97 -1.26
N SER A 48 -20.46 39.00 -0.91
CA SER A 48 -19.00 38.99 -1.10
C SER A 48 -18.29 38.00 -0.16
N LYS A 49 -18.79 37.81 1.06
CA LYS A 49 -18.24 36.82 2.01
C LYS A 49 -18.57 35.38 1.58
N GLN A 50 -19.78 35.14 1.07
CA GLN A 50 -20.18 33.82 0.60
C GLN A 50 -19.43 33.41 -0.68
N ALA A 51 -19.26 34.33 -1.63
CA ALA A 51 -18.42 34.09 -2.81
C ALA A 51 -16.93 33.85 -2.44
N ALA A 52 -16.41 34.53 -1.42
CA ALA A 52 -15.04 34.32 -0.94
C ALA A 52 -14.87 32.94 -0.27
N VAL A 53 -15.87 32.46 0.47
CA VAL A 53 -15.87 31.10 1.06
C VAL A 53 -15.96 30.04 -0.05
N GLU A 54 -16.88 30.18 -0.99
CA GLU A 54 -17.02 29.25 -2.12
C GLU A 54 -15.76 29.21 -3.01
N SER A 55 -15.09 30.35 -3.22
CA SER A 55 -13.83 30.40 -3.97
C SER A 55 -12.66 29.73 -3.24
N LYS A 56 -12.62 29.82 -1.91
CA LYS A 56 -11.62 29.15 -1.07
C LYS A 56 -11.87 27.65 -1.02
N ASP A 57 -13.11 27.23 -0.86
CA ASP A 57 -13.51 25.82 -0.88
C ASP A 57 -13.21 25.18 -2.25
N ALA A 58 -13.46 25.91 -3.35
CA ALA A 58 -13.11 25.46 -4.69
C ALA A 58 -11.60 25.34 -4.91
N ALA A 59 -10.81 26.30 -4.45
CA ALA A 59 -9.35 26.27 -4.54
C ALA A 59 -8.74 25.15 -3.66
N GLU A 60 -9.33 24.89 -2.49
CA GLU A 60 -8.92 23.80 -1.61
C GLU A 60 -9.26 22.42 -2.21
N LEU A 61 -10.45 22.27 -2.82
CA LEU A 61 -10.84 21.08 -3.57
C LEU A 61 -9.93 20.84 -4.78
N ASP A 62 -9.57 21.89 -5.52
CA ASP A 62 -8.69 21.79 -6.69
C ASP A 62 -7.25 21.43 -6.27
N GLY A 63 -6.75 22.04 -5.19
CA GLY A 63 -5.46 21.69 -4.58
C GLY A 63 -5.39 20.25 -4.07
N GLN A 64 -6.44 19.76 -3.42
CA GLN A 64 -6.55 18.36 -3.00
C GLN A 64 -6.61 17.40 -4.20
N THR A 65 -7.30 17.79 -5.27
CA THR A 65 -7.42 17.01 -6.52
C THR A 65 -6.09 16.92 -7.26
N ALA A 66 -5.36 18.04 -7.37
CA ALA A 66 -4.03 18.09 -7.97
C ALA A 66 -2.98 17.28 -7.18
N SER A 67 -3.00 17.39 -5.84
CA SER A 67 -2.15 16.59 -4.96
C SER A 67 -2.41 15.08 -5.14
N ARG A 68 -3.68 14.69 -5.17
CA ARG A 68 -4.10 13.30 -5.40
C ARG A 68 -3.67 12.78 -6.78
N ALA A 69 -3.81 13.59 -7.83
CA ALA A 69 -3.37 13.24 -9.18
C ALA A 69 -1.84 13.02 -9.22
N ALA A 70 -1.07 13.88 -8.54
CA ALA A 70 0.37 13.74 -8.44
C ALA A 70 0.80 12.47 -7.69
N GLU A 71 0.10 12.07 -6.63
CA GLU A 71 0.36 10.81 -5.92
C GLU A 71 0.08 9.58 -6.78
N ILE A 72 -1.04 9.55 -7.51
CA ILE A 72 -1.37 8.47 -8.45
C ILE A 72 -0.29 8.36 -9.52
N GLN A 73 0.11 9.50 -10.11
CA GLN A 73 1.13 9.52 -11.15
C GLN A 73 2.49 9.05 -10.61
N ARG A 74 2.85 9.45 -9.39
CA ARG A 74 4.08 9.01 -8.71
C ARG A 74 4.06 7.49 -8.47
N GLY A 75 2.97 6.96 -7.91
CA GLY A 75 2.80 5.52 -7.69
C GLY A 75 2.86 4.71 -8.99
N SER A 76 2.21 5.19 -10.05
CA SER A 76 2.26 4.56 -11.37
C SER A 76 3.66 4.56 -11.98
N LYS A 77 4.39 5.68 -11.91
CA LYS A 77 5.79 5.76 -12.35
C LYS A 77 6.69 4.80 -11.57
N THR A 78 6.52 4.71 -10.26
CA THR A 78 7.28 3.76 -9.42
C THR A 78 7.01 2.31 -9.81
N ALA A 79 5.75 1.94 -10.05
CA ALA A 79 5.40 0.59 -10.48
C ALA A 79 6.02 0.23 -11.84
N LYS A 80 5.89 1.11 -12.85
CA LYS A 80 6.49 0.93 -14.17
C LYS A 80 8.01 0.76 -14.09
N ALA A 81 8.67 1.59 -13.30
CA ALA A 81 10.11 1.50 -13.08
C ALA A 81 10.56 0.16 -12.47
N GLY A 82 9.71 -0.49 -11.66
CA GLY A 82 9.98 -1.83 -11.12
C GLY A 82 9.92 -2.89 -12.22
N PHE A 83 8.86 -2.90 -13.03
CA PHE A 83 8.71 -3.83 -14.15
C PHE A 83 9.81 -3.68 -15.21
N GLU A 84 10.17 -2.44 -15.55
CA GLU A 84 11.30 -2.15 -16.46
C GLU A 84 12.62 -2.70 -15.90
N ASN A 85 12.82 -2.64 -14.58
CA ASN A 85 14.02 -3.20 -13.95
C ASN A 85 14.04 -4.74 -14.01
N GLU A 86 12.90 -5.40 -13.79
CA GLU A 86 12.79 -6.86 -13.98
C GLU A 86 13.10 -7.26 -15.43
N ASP A 87 12.56 -6.51 -16.41
CA ASP A 87 12.78 -6.78 -17.83
C ASP A 87 14.26 -6.62 -18.22
N GLN A 88 14.92 -5.58 -17.71
CA GLN A 88 16.36 -5.36 -17.91
C GLN A 88 17.21 -6.48 -17.30
N ILE A 89 16.88 -6.93 -16.07
CA ILE A 89 17.61 -8.03 -15.42
C ILE A 89 17.42 -9.33 -16.22
N ARG A 90 16.19 -9.62 -16.67
CA ARG A 90 15.89 -10.78 -17.51
C ARG A 90 16.69 -10.76 -18.82
N GLU A 91 16.73 -9.62 -19.51
CA GLU A 91 17.45 -9.48 -20.78
C GLU A 91 18.95 -9.71 -20.59
N LYS A 92 19.53 -9.11 -19.54
CA LYS A 92 20.93 -9.31 -19.17
C LYS A 92 21.26 -10.77 -18.84
N LEU A 93 20.42 -11.43 -18.04
CA LEU A 93 20.62 -12.86 -17.71
C LEU A 93 20.49 -13.77 -18.94
N ASN A 94 19.58 -13.48 -19.88
CA ASN A 94 19.53 -14.22 -21.14
C ASN A 94 20.76 -13.93 -22.04
N ALA A 95 21.41 -12.78 -21.87
CA ALA A 95 22.65 -12.39 -22.54
C ALA A 95 23.92 -12.66 -21.70
N TRP A 96 23.87 -13.54 -20.70
CA TRP A 96 24.94 -13.72 -19.70
C TRP A 96 26.34 -14.01 -20.29
N ARG A 97 26.43 -14.58 -21.49
CA ARG A 97 27.73 -14.85 -22.14
C ARG A 97 28.52 -13.58 -22.44
N SER A 98 27.83 -12.47 -22.71
CA SER A 98 28.45 -11.18 -23.04
C SER A 98 28.18 -10.08 -22.01
N ASP A 99 27.28 -10.28 -21.05
CA ASP A 99 26.95 -9.29 -20.02
C ASP A 99 27.67 -9.56 -18.69
N GLN A 100 28.61 -8.67 -18.34
CA GLN A 100 29.41 -8.79 -17.12
C GLN A 100 28.57 -8.71 -15.83
N ALA A 101 27.46 -7.95 -15.83
CA ALA A 101 26.61 -7.85 -14.65
C ALA A 101 25.86 -9.17 -14.43
N ALA A 102 25.34 -9.78 -15.50
CA ALA A 102 24.72 -11.10 -15.43
C ALA A 102 25.69 -12.19 -14.95
N GLN A 103 26.94 -12.18 -15.41
CA GLN A 103 27.98 -13.11 -14.94
C GLN A 103 28.23 -12.96 -13.43
N ALA A 104 28.28 -11.71 -12.94
CA ALA A 104 28.44 -11.43 -11.52
C ALA A 104 27.22 -11.92 -10.70
N TRP A 105 26.00 -11.75 -11.21
CA TRP A 105 24.78 -12.26 -10.56
C TRP A 105 24.76 -13.79 -10.51
N LEU A 106 25.11 -14.47 -11.61
CA LEU A 106 25.21 -15.94 -11.65
C LEU A 106 26.26 -16.46 -10.66
N SER A 107 27.40 -15.76 -10.52
CA SER A 107 28.37 -16.09 -9.48
C SER A 107 27.83 -15.87 -8.06
N ALA A 108 27.05 -14.82 -7.82
CA ALA A 108 26.40 -14.59 -6.52
C ALA A 108 25.34 -15.66 -6.19
N LEU A 109 24.68 -16.23 -7.21
CA LEU A 109 23.81 -17.41 -7.09
C LEU A 109 24.60 -18.72 -6.88
N GLY A 110 25.94 -18.66 -6.88
CA GLY A 110 26.83 -19.78 -6.64
C GLY A 110 27.18 -20.60 -7.88
N TYR A 111 26.95 -20.08 -9.08
CA TYR A 111 27.34 -20.74 -10.33
C TYR A 111 28.73 -20.28 -10.80
N ASP A 112 29.52 -21.25 -11.27
CA ASP A 112 30.74 -20.96 -12.03
C ASP A 112 30.38 -20.73 -13.50
N ASN A 113 30.68 -19.54 -14.01
CA ASN A 113 30.40 -19.15 -15.39
C ASN A 113 31.07 -20.06 -16.42
N GLN A 114 32.18 -20.74 -16.09
CA GLN A 114 32.87 -21.69 -16.98
C GLN A 114 32.15 -23.05 -17.08
N GLU A 115 31.32 -23.36 -16.09
CA GLU A 115 30.59 -24.62 -15.98
C GLU A 115 29.14 -24.52 -16.45
N LEU A 116 28.67 -23.31 -16.77
CA LEU A 116 27.34 -23.06 -17.31
C LEU A 116 27.23 -23.55 -18.76
N VAL A 117 26.26 -24.42 -19.00
CA VAL A 117 25.88 -24.92 -20.32
C VAL A 117 24.81 -24.01 -20.92
N SER A 118 23.75 -23.72 -20.16
CA SER A 118 22.68 -22.83 -20.60
C SER A 118 22.03 -22.07 -19.45
N VAL A 119 21.52 -20.87 -19.74
CA VAL A 119 20.70 -20.06 -18.83
C VAL A 119 19.57 -19.51 -19.68
N GLN A 120 18.33 -19.77 -19.28
CA GLN A 120 17.13 -19.22 -19.90
C GLN A 120 16.24 -18.61 -18.82
N VAL A 121 15.82 -17.37 -19.01
CA VAL A 121 15.08 -16.62 -17.99
C VAL A 121 13.75 -16.12 -18.53
N HIS A 122 12.68 -16.40 -17.79
CA HIS A 122 11.32 -15.95 -18.12
C HIS A 122 10.62 -15.30 -16.92
N LYS A 123 9.59 -14.50 -17.20
CA LYS A 123 8.76 -13.85 -16.17
C LYS A 123 7.49 -14.67 -15.95
N PRO A 124 7.26 -15.22 -14.75
CA PRO A 124 5.96 -15.78 -14.42
C PRO A 124 4.95 -14.64 -14.18
N HIS A 125 3.65 -14.92 -14.25
CA HIS A 125 2.61 -13.91 -14.04
C HIS A 125 1.91 -14.11 -12.69
N GLY A 126 1.93 -13.10 -11.83
CA GLY A 126 1.22 -13.12 -10.55
C GLY A 126 1.80 -14.06 -9.49
N GLN A 127 3.07 -14.45 -9.63
CA GLN A 127 3.75 -15.40 -8.75
C GLN A 127 4.71 -14.69 -7.78
N LYS A 128 5.34 -15.46 -6.88
CA LYS A 128 6.27 -14.91 -5.88
C LYS A 128 7.61 -14.51 -6.48
N ALA A 129 8.18 -15.40 -7.30
CA ALA A 129 9.33 -15.07 -8.11
C ALA A 129 8.94 -14.05 -9.19
N ASP A 130 9.76 -13.04 -9.37
CA ASP A 130 9.62 -12.05 -10.43
C ASP A 130 10.31 -12.57 -11.73
N LEU A 131 11.33 -13.43 -11.58
CA LEU A 131 11.99 -14.18 -12.66
C LEU A 131 12.19 -15.66 -12.30
N MET A 132 12.05 -16.53 -13.29
CA MET A 132 12.42 -17.95 -13.20
C MET A 132 13.61 -18.23 -14.12
N LEU A 133 14.67 -18.80 -13.55
CA LEU A 133 15.91 -19.15 -14.23
C LEU A 133 15.95 -20.66 -14.44
N ASN A 134 15.94 -21.09 -15.69
CA ASN A 134 16.25 -22.47 -16.07
C ASN A 134 17.74 -22.54 -16.38
N ILE A 135 18.52 -23.18 -15.52
CA ILE A 135 19.98 -23.23 -15.60
C ILE A 135 20.41 -24.66 -15.80
N ASP A 136 21.29 -24.89 -16.76
CA ASP A 136 22.01 -26.15 -16.92
C ASP A 136 23.50 -25.90 -16.71
N SER A 137 24.11 -26.70 -15.85
CA SER A 137 25.54 -26.63 -15.55
C SER A 137 26.15 -28.02 -15.49
N LYS A 138 27.40 -28.17 -15.89
CA LYS A 138 28.11 -29.46 -15.89
C LYS A 138 28.12 -30.13 -14.50
N LYS A 139 28.19 -29.33 -13.43
CA LYS A 139 28.30 -29.81 -12.05
C LYS A 139 26.97 -30.11 -11.39
N ARG A 140 25.94 -29.27 -11.60
CA ARG A 140 24.64 -29.41 -10.92
C ARG A 140 23.55 -30.05 -11.79
N GLY A 141 23.79 -30.18 -13.09
CA GLY A 141 22.76 -30.53 -14.07
C GLY A 141 21.75 -29.41 -14.27
N ALA A 142 20.62 -29.75 -14.88
CA ALA A 142 19.51 -28.85 -15.10
C ALA A 142 18.70 -28.61 -13.82
N CYS A 143 18.47 -27.34 -13.48
CA CYS A 143 17.63 -26.92 -12.37
C CYS A 143 16.83 -25.66 -12.73
N GLN A 144 15.81 -25.37 -11.93
CA GLN A 144 15.03 -24.15 -12.01
C GLN A 144 15.11 -23.42 -10.67
N GLU A 145 15.39 -22.12 -10.71
CA GLU A 145 15.46 -21.27 -9.52
C GLU A 145 14.67 -19.96 -9.73
N GLY A 146 13.91 -19.55 -8.72
CA GLY A 146 13.12 -18.32 -8.73
C GLY A 146 13.82 -17.15 -8.02
N ILE A 147 13.75 -15.96 -8.60
CA ILE A 147 14.28 -14.72 -8.01
C ILE A 147 13.14 -13.73 -7.79
N SER A 148 12.94 -13.28 -6.54
CA SER A 148 12.17 -12.08 -6.27
C SER A 148 13.07 -10.84 -6.31
N ILE A 149 12.64 -9.82 -7.04
CA ILE A 149 13.41 -8.61 -7.33
C ILE A 149 12.74 -7.42 -6.61
N LYS A 150 13.55 -6.58 -5.98
CA LYS A 150 13.09 -5.33 -5.36
C LYS A 150 13.98 -4.17 -5.79
N LEU A 151 13.38 -3.26 -6.55
CA LEU A 151 14.01 -2.01 -6.94
C LEU A 151 13.85 -0.95 -5.84
N VAL A 152 14.96 -0.35 -5.44
CA VAL A 152 15.02 0.77 -4.50
C VAL A 152 15.40 2.04 -5.25
N SER A 153 14.61 3.10 -5.02
CA SER A 153 14.90 4.46 -5.50
C SER A 153 15.07 5.49 -4.39
N ASN A 154 14.75 5.11 -3.15
CA ASN A 154 14.91 5.91 -1.94
C ASN A 154 15.38 4.98 -0.81
N PRO A 155 16.51 5.25 -0.14
CA PRO A 155 17.03 4.41 0.94
C PRO A 155 16.09 4.23 2.14
N ASN A 156 15.17 5.17 2.35
CA ASN A 156 14.15 5.09 3.40
C ASN A 156 12.80 4.56 2.86
N GLY A 157 12.80 4.01 1.65
CA GLY A 157 11.61 3.52 0.97
C GLY A 157 11.19 2.14 1.47
N PHE A 158 9.88 1.90 1.51
CA PHE A 158 9.32 0.60 1.83
C PHE A 158 8.74 -0.06 0.58
N ASN A 159 9.14 -1.30 0.32
CA ASN A 159 8.64 -2.09 -0.79
C ASN A 159 7.66 -3.15 -0.29
N GLN A 160 6.63 -3.41 -1.08
CA GLN A 160 5.73 -4.53 -0.83
C GLN A 160 6.46 -5.86 -1.08
N ILE A 161 6.28 -6.81 -0.16
CA ILE A 161 6.72 -8.20 -0.34
C ILE A 161 5.55 -9.15 -0.56
N ASP A 162 4.38 -8.86 0.01
CA ASP A 162 3.15 -9.63 -0.23
C ASP A 162 1.91 -8.75 -0.03
N LYS A 163 0.82 -9.09 -0.73
CA LYS A 163 -0.47 -8.41 -0.59
C LYS A 163 -1.59 -9.27 -1.17
N ARG A 164 -2.57 -9.63 -0.35
CA ARG A 164 -3.72 -10.47 -0.72
C ARG A 164 -4.95 -10.09 0.10
N TRP A 165 -6.09 -10.71 -0.21
CA TRP A 165 -7.26 -10.61 0.65
C TRP A 165 -7.02 -11.34 1.96
N LEU A 166 -7.64 -10.88 3.04
CA LEU A 166 -7.40 -11.47 4.35
C LEU A 166 -7.81 -12.95 4.40
N HIS A 167 -8.87 -13.33 3.68
CA HIS A 167 -9.33 -14.71 3.63
C HIS A 167 -8.26 -15.69 3.08
N ASP A 168 -7.44 -15.27 2.11
CA ASP A 168 -6.35 -16.09 1.55
C ASP A 168 -5.31 -16.43 2.63
N TYR A 169 -4.94 -15.43 3.42
CA TYR A 169 -4.04 -15.60 4.56
C TYR A 169 -4.70 -16.42 5.67
N ALA A 170 -5.99 -16.18 5.96
CA ALA A 170 -6.70 -16.92 6.98
C ALA A 170 -6.74 -18.42 6.68
N GLN A 171 -7.00 -18.79 5.42
CA GLN A 171 -6.96 -20.18 4.97
C GLN A 171 -5.54 -20.77 5.03
N THR A 172 -4.56 -20.07 4.44
CA THR A 172 -3.17 -20.55 4.35
C THR A 172 -2.52 -20.67 5.72
N TRP A 173 -2.85 -19.76 6.64
CA TRP A 173 -2.28 -19.71 7.97
C TRP A 173 -3.12 -20.40 9.04
N GLN A 174 -4.27 -20.98 8.67
CA GLN A 174 -5.20 -21.60 9.62
C GLN A 174 -5.49 -20.63 10.78
N MET A 175 -5.83 -19.40 10.41
CA MET A 175 -5.99 -18.31 11.33
C MET A 175 -7.22 -18.53 12.20
N PRO A 176 -7.12 -18.38 13.53
CA PRO A 176 -8.26 -18.44 14.43
C PRO A 176 -9.36 -17.43 14.04
N ASP A 177 -10.62 -17.81 14.24
CA ASP A 177 -11.76 -17.00 13.80
C ASP A 177 -11.82 -15.63 14.49
N ASP A 178 -11.42 -15.55 15.75
CA ASP A 178 -11.35 -14.30 16.52
C ASP A 178 -10.27 -13.35 15.95
N VAL A 179 -9.08 -13.87 15.65
CA VAL A 179 -8.00 -13.13 14.98
C VAL A 179 -8.43 -12.69 13.59
N HIS A 180 -9.07 -13.57 12.81
CA HIS A 180 -9.56 -13.26 11.47
C HIS A 180 -10.64 -12.16 11.50
N ALA A 181 -11.60 -12.24 12.43
CA ALA A 181 -12.63 -11.23 12.61
C ALA A 181 -12.05 -9.87 13.02
N ALA A 182 -11.05 -9.87 13.90
CA ALA A 182 -10.34 -8.65 14.28
C ALA A 182 -9.59 -8.04 13.09
N LEU A 183 -8.84 -8.85 12.34
CA LEU A 183 -8.10 -8.39 11.19
C LEU A 183 -9.00 -7.89 10.04
N LYS A 184 -10.22 -8.40 9.89
CA LYS A 184 -11.20 -7.85 8.93
C LYS A 184 -11.53 -6.38 9.23
N ARG A 185 -11.67 -6.02 10.51
CA ARG A 185 -11.85 -4.62 10.94
C ARG A 185 -10.57 -3.81 10.74
N PHE A 186 -9.41 -4.42 10.96
CA PHE A 186 -8.11 -3.78 10.73
C PHE A 186 -7.87 -3.36 9.28
N VAL A 187 -8.20 -4.24 8.34
CA VAL A 187 -8.03 -3.94 6.91
C VAL A 187 -9.22 -3.17 6.33
N GLY A 188 -10.33 -3.07 7.06
CA GLY A 188 -11.54 -2.37 6.63
C GLY A 188 -12.44 -3.19 5.70
N GLU A 189 -12.29 -4.52 5.70
CA GLU A 189 -13.29 -5.44 5.14
C GLU A 189 -14.59 -5.43 5.96
N LEU A 190 -14.48 -5.17 7.28
CA LEU A 190 -15.59 -4.84 8.17
C LEU A 190 -15.44 -3.42 8.70
N ARG A 191 -16.59 -2.75 8.93
CA ARG A 191 -16.62 -1.41 9.51
C ARG A 191 -16.23 -1.43 10.99
N PRO A 192 -15.66 -0.33 11.52
CA PRO A 192 -15.45 -0.17 12.95
C PRO A 192 -16.77 -0.26 13.72
N GLU A 193 -16.74 -0.87 14.90
CA GLU A 193 -17.87 -0.89 15.84
C GLU A 193 -17.95 0.40 16.66
N GLN A 194 -16.81 1.05 16.86
CA GLN A 194 -16.66 2.28 17.61
C GLN A 194 -15.99 3.33 16.73
N VAL A 195 -16.23 4.61 17.04
CA VAL A 195 -15.58 5.71 16.35
C VAL A 195 -14.09 5.71 16.72
N GLY A 196 -13.23 5.44 15.73
CA GLY A 196 -11.77 5.49 15.85
C GLY A 196 -11.15 6.58 14.97
N ARG A 197 -9.83 6.52 14.78
CA ARG A 197 -9.10 7.50 13.94
C ARG A 197 -9.50 7.46 12.47
N ASP A 198 -10.01 6.33 11.97
CA ASP A 198 -10.45 6.17 10.59
C ASP A 198 -11.83 5.49 10.54
N ALA A 199 -12.83 6.16 9.96
CA ALA A 199 -14.19 5.62 9.83
C ALA A 199 -14.30 4.34 8.95
N ARG A 200 -13.21 3.94 8.29
CA ARG A 200 -13.17 2.78 7.39
C ARG A 200 -12.58 1.53 8.03
N ARG A 201 -11.82 1.66 9.13
CA ARG A 201 -11.09 0.54 9.75
C ARG A 201 -10.74 0.80 11.21
N THR A 202 -10.43 -0.25 11.96
CA THR A 202 -9.96 -0.15 13.35
C THR A 202 -8.47 -0.45 13.40
N PHE A 203 -7.65 0.46 13.90
CA PHE A 203 -6.23 0.18 14.09
C PHE A 203 -6.00 -0.82 15.22
N LEU A 204 -4.87 -1.54 15.22
CA LEU A 204 -4.66 -2.62 16.20
C LEU A 204 -4.59 -2.13 17.65
N ASP A 205 -3.97 -0.97 17.87
CA ASP A 205 -3.88 -0.29 19.17
C ASP A 205 -5.23 0.26 19.67
N GLU A 206 -6.25 0.37 18.81
CA GLU A 206 -7.63 0.74 19.17
C GLU A 206 -8.49 -0.46 19.58
N MET A 207 -8.02 -1.69 19.39
CA MET A 207 -8.77 -2.90 19.73
C MET A 207 -8.71 -3.19 21.24
N PRO A 208 -9.66 -3.97 21.81
CA PRO A 208 -9.56 -4.45 23.19
C PRO A 208 -8.24 -5.18 23.46
N LYS A 209 -7.73 -5.12 24.70
CA LYS A 209 -6.41 -5.66 25.03
C LYS A 209 -6.32 -7.17 24.84
N GLU A 210 -7.42 -7.87 25.08
CA GLU A 210 -7.57 -9.31 24.86
C GLU A 210 -7.42 -9.64 23.37
N THR A 211 -8.04 -8.84 22.49
CA THR A 211 -7.92 -8.97 21.03
C THR A 211 -6.49 -8.66 20.56
N GLN A 212 -5.87 -7.60 21.10
CA GLN A 212 -4.46 -7.29 20.81
C GLN A 212 -3.54 -8.47 21.17
N GLN A 213 -3.75 -9.07 22.35
CA GLN A 213 -2.98 -10.23 22.82
C GLN A 213 -3.19 -11.46 21.93
N ALA A 214 -4.43 -11.76 21.52
CA ALA A 214 -4.72 -12.88 20.61
C ALA A 214 -3.98 -12.73 19.27
N ILE A 215 -3.99 -11.52 18.69
CA ILE A 215 -3.26 -11.22 17.45
C ILE A 215 -1.75 -11.39 17.66
N LEU A 216 -1.18 -10.77 18.71
CA LEU A 216 0.25 -10.87 19.02
C LEU A 216 0.68 -12.33 19.23
N GLN A 217 -0.12 -13.11 19.96
CA GLN A 217 0.13 -14.51 20.23
C GLN A 217 0.12 -15.34 18.93
N PHE A 218 -0.90 -15.16 18.08
CA PHE A 218 -1.00 -15.86 16.81
C PHE A 218 0.23 -15.64 15.92
N PHE A 219 0.61 -14.37 15.71
CA PHE A 219 1.76 -14.03 14.87
C PHE A 219 3.10 -14.42 15.51
N SER A 220 3.22 -14.38 16.84
CA SER A 220 4.44 -14.82 17.53
C SER A 220 4.63 -16.33 17.44
N THR A 221 3.57 -17.11 17.71
CA THR A 221 3.58 -18.57 17.60
C THR A 221 3.87 -19.05 16.18
N ASN A 222 3.33 -18.36 15.16
CA ASN A 222 3.48 -18.74 13.76
C ASN A 222 4.61 -17.98 13.02
N ARG A 223 5.44 -17.22 13.74
CA ARG A 223 6.36 -16.23 13.19
C ARG A 223 7.22 -16.77 12.04
N GLN A 224 7.94 -17.86 12.28
CA GLN A 224 8.86 -18.42 11.29
C GLN A 224 8.13 -18.85 10.01
N ARG A 225 7.02 -19.57 10.15
CA ARG A 225 6.22 -20.04 9.02
C ARG A 225 5.65 -18.88 8.20
N ILE A 226 5.15 -17.85 8.86
CA ILE A 226 4.61 -16.65 8.19
C ILE A 226 5.72 -15.93 7.43
N ILE A 227 6.87 -15.69 8.07
CA ILE A 227 7.98 -14.98 7.43
C ILE A 227 8.50 -15.75 6.23
N ASN A 228 8.74 -17.06 6.34
CA ASN A 228 9.20 -17.87 5.22
C ASN A 228 8.20 -17.81 4.06
N TYR A 229 6.91 -17.98 4.33
CA TYR A 229 5.86 -17.84 3.32
C TYR A 229 5.87 -16.44 2.65
N LEU A 230 6.12 -15.38 3.42
CA LEU A 230 6.21 -14.02 2.91
C LEU A 230 7.45 -13.74 2.06
N PHE A 231 8.48 -14.58 2.05
CA PHE A 231 9.66 -14.43 1.18
C PHE A 231 9.70 -15.46 0.06
N GLU A 232 9.47 -16.73 0.37
CA GLU A 232 9.57 -17.86 -0.56
C GLU A 232 8.29 -18.07 -1.36
N GLY A 233 7.12 -17.83 -0.76
CA GLY A 233 5.85 -18.21 -1.37
C GLY A 233 5.63 -19.73 -1.30
N SER A 234 4.97 -20.29 -2.32
CA SER A 234 4.67 -21.72 -2.40
C SER A 234 4.47 -22.17 -3.85
N GLY A 235 4.76 -23.44 -4.15
CA GLY A 235 4.56 -24.05 -5.48
C GLY A 235 5.71 -23.76 -6.44
N ASP A 236 5.52 -24.11 -7.72
CA ASP A 236 6.58 -24.13 -8.76
C ASP A 236 7.20 -22.76 -9.10
N TYR A 237 6.63 -21.67 -8.58
CA TYR A 237 7.09 -20.30 -8.78
C TYR A 237 7.46 -19.61 -7.46
N SER A 238 7.93 -20.41 -6.49
CA SER A 238 8.57 -19.90 -5.27
C SER A 238 9.82 -19.09 -5.60
N ALA A 239 10.17 -18.17 -4.72
CA ALA A 239 11.43 -17.45 -4.80
C ALA A 239 12.48 -18.13 -3.93
N ASP A 240 13.56 -18.60 -4.55
CA ASP A 240 14.74 -19.14 -3.88
C ASP A 240 15.71 -18.02 -3.49
N TRP A 241 15.66 -16.91 -4.23
CA TRP A 241 16.56 -15.77 -4.05
C TRP A 241 15.80 -14.44 -3.95
N LEU A 242 16.32 -13.54 -3.11
CA LEU A 242 15.95 -12.13 -3.07
C LEU A 242 17.09 -11.32 -3.70
N MET A 243 16.77 -10.60 -4.77
CA MET A 243 17.64 -9.60 -5.39
C MET A 243 17.14 -8.19 -5.06
N VAL A 244 17.99 -7.38 -4.45
CA VAL A 244 17.72 -5.96 -4.24
C VAL A 244 18.62 -5.14 -5.15
N THR A 245 18.05 -4.22 -5.93
CA THR A 245 18.81 -3.28 -6.77
C THR A 245 18.54 -1.85 -6.35
N ILE A 246 19.59 -1.04 -6.24
CA ILE A 246 19.50 0.38 -5.89
C ILE A 246 19.76 1.21 -7.15
N LYS A 247 18.80 2.08 -7.51
CA LYS A 247 19.00 3.06 -8.57
C LYS A 247 20.03 4.10 -8.13
N PRO A 248 21.05 4.41 -8.96
CA PRO A 248 21.95 5.50 -8.66
C PRO A 248 21.15 6.82 -8.58
N PRO A 249 21.55 7.77 -7.72
CA PRO A 249 20.94 9.10 -7.68
C PRO A 249 21.03 9.78 -9.05
N ARG A 250 20.08 10.65 -9.39
CA ARG A 250 20.15 11.48 -10.61
C ARG A 250 20.83 12.83 -10.30
N GLY A 251 21.68 13.32 -11.23
CA GLY A 251 22.31 14.65 -11.17
C GLY A 251 23.84 14.63 -10.98
N GLU A 252 24.53 15.76 -11.18
CA GLU A 252 26.01 15.88 -11.10
C GLU A 252 26.59 15.44 -9.73
N ALA A 253 25.83 15.59 -8.65
CA ALA A 253 26.20 15.09 -7.32
C ALA A 253 26.27 13.55 -7.22
N ALA A 254 25.68 12.82 -8.19
CA ALA A 254 25.69 11.36 -8.25
C ALA A 254 27.02 10.79 -8.77
N GLN A 255 27.82 11.59 -9.49
CA GLN A 255 29.09 11.12 -10.07
C GLN A 255 30.20 10.96 -9.04
N LYS A 256 30.03 11.49 -7.82
CA LYS A 256 31.09 11.53 -6.79
C LYS A 256 30.90 10.60 -5.59
N LYS A 257 29.79 9.85 -5.47
CA LYS A 257 29.56 9.05 -4.24
C LYS A 257 29.01 7.61 -4.37
N LEU A 258 28.68 7.12 -5.56
CA LEU A 258 28.31 5.69 -5.71
C LEU A 258 28.91 5.16 -7.02
N PRO A 259 30.03 4.43 -6.98
CA PRO A 259 30.47 3.70 -8.16
C PRO A 259 29.45 2.58 -8.41
N ASN A 260 28.83 2.60 -9.59
CA ASN A 260 28.05 1.50 -10.15
C ASN A 260 26.74 1.11 -9.43
N PHE A 261 25.86 0.46 -10.18
CA PHE A 261 24.60 -0.13 -9.72
C PHE A 261 24.86 -0.99 -8.47
N GLN A 262 24.34 -0.60 -7.30
CA GLN A 262 24.46 -1.44 -6.10
C GLN A 262 23.36 -2.51 -6.13
N TRP A 263 23.78 -3.76 -5.98
CA TRP A 263 22.88 -4.89 -5.90
C TRP A 263 23.40 -5.88 -4.87
N ILE A 264 22.50 -6.68 -4.33
CA ILE A 264 22.78 -7.82 -3.47
C ILE A 264 21.79 -8.93 -3.82
N ILE A 265 22.28 -10.17 -3.83
CA ILE A 265 21.48 -11.37 -4.05
C ILE A 265 21.74 -12.29 -2.85
N VAL A 266 20.68 -12.67 -2.14
CA VAL A 266 20.75 -13.59 -0.99
C VAL A 266 19.68 -14.67 -1.12
N PRO A 267 19.90 -15.88 -0.58
CA PRO A 267 18.84 -16.87 -0.46
C PRO A 267 17.65 -16.29 0.30
N THR A 268 16.42 -16.58 -0.11
CA THR A 268 15.20 -16.11 0.56
C THR A 268 15.13 -16.57 2.01
N ALA A 269 15.64 -17.77 2.34
CA ALA A 269 15.79 -18.23 3.72
C ALA A 269 16.65 -17.28 4.58
N LYS A 270 17.75 -16.75 4.03
CA LYS A 270 18.58 -15.76 4.73
C LYS A 270 17.90 -14.40 4.84
N ALA A 271 17.18 -13.97 3.79
CA ALA A 271 16.38 -12.76 3.86
C ALA A 271 15.27 -12.87 4.92
N ALA A 272 14.59 -14.02 4.99
CA ALA A 272 13.58 -14.34 5.99
C ALA A 272 14.15 -14.28 7.41
N GLU A 273 15.33 -14.87 7.63
CA GLU A 273 16.04 -14.76 8.90
C GLU A 273 16.34 -13.30 9.27
N PHE A 274 16.95 -12.56 8.36
CA PHE A 274 17.33 -11.16 8.57
C PHE A 274 16.13 -10.26 8.87
N TYR A 275 15.12 -10.26 7.99
CA TYR A 275 13.92 -9.43 8.18
C TYR A 275 13.03 -9.92 9.31
N GLY A 276 13.18 -11.19 9.70
CA GLY A 276 12.51 -11.73 10.86
C GLY A 276 13.01 -11.13 12.16
N GLN A 277 14.28 -10.72 12.26
CA GLN A 277 14.89 -10.22 13.51
C GLN A 277 14.04 -9.15 14.20
N GLY A 278 13.90 -9.28 15.52
CA GLY A 278 13.03 -8.44 16.35
C GLY A 278 11.73 -9.11 16.75
N GLU A 279 11.00 -8.44 17.63
CA GLU A 279 9.76 -8.95 18.23
C GLU A 279 8.54 -8.72 17.33
N VAL A 280 7.45 -9.42 17.65
CA VAL A 280 6.13 -9.13 17.08
C VAL A 280 5.44 -8.12 17.99
N VAL A 281 5.23 -6.90 17.50
CA VAL A 281 4.68 -5.79 18.31
C VAL A 281 3.68 -4.95 17.52
N ILE A 282 2.72 -4.36 18.22
CA ILE A 282 1.85 -3.33 17.65
C ILE A 282 2.61 -2.00 17.67
N SER A 283 2.71 -1.33 16.53
CA SER A 283 3.37 -0.02 16.42
C SER A 283 2.53 1.10 17.01
N ARG A 284 3.15 2.26 17.28
CA ARG A 284 2.45 3.46 17.78
C ARG A 284 1.36 3.95 16.81
N GLU A 285 1.54 3.68 15.52
CA GLU A 285 0.61 4.00 14.45
C GLU A 285 -0.46 2.91 14.25
N GLY A 286 -0.50 1.91 15.12
CA GLY A 286 -1.54 0.89 15.13
C GLY A 286 -1.43 -0.17 14.03
N SER A 287 -0.26 -0.34 13.44
CA SER A 287 0.07 -1.45 12.52
C SER A 287 0.80 -2.57 13.28
N LEU A 288 1.03 -3.72 12.66
CA LEU A 288 1.82 -4.80 13.28
C LEU A 288 3.24 -4.81 12.69
N LYS A 289 4.23 -4.88 13.56
CA LYS A 289 5.62 -5.20 13.22
C LYS A 289 5.86 -6.67 13.52
N ILE A 290 6.45 -7.38 12.56
CA ILE A 290 6.90 -8.77 12.70
C ILE A 290 8.39 -8.72 12.42
N GLY A 291 9.18 -8.47 13.47
CA GLY A 291 10.58 -8.09 13.30
C GLY A 291 10.71 -6.79 12.49
N ARG A 292 11.45 -6.84 11.38
CA ARG A 292 11.64 -5.72 10.44
C ARG A 292 10.54 -5.63 9.37
N ILE A 293 9.55 -6.52 9.39
CA ILE A 293 8.43 -6.53 8.44
C ILE A 293 7.27 -5.73 9.03
N THR A 294 6.65 -4.89 8.20
CA THR A 294 5.44 -4.13 8.57
C THR A 294 4.21 -4.73 7.90
N MET A 295 3.24 -5.15 8.69
CA MET A 295 1.91 -5.55 8.24
C MET A 295 0.94 -4.38 8.42
N GLN A 296 0.26 -4.01 7.33
CA GLN A 296 -0.64 -2.88 7.28
C GLN A 296 -1.83 -3.13 6.36
N ARG A 297 -2.92 -2.38 6.54
CA ARG A 297 -3.92 -2.18 5.48
C ARG A 297 -3.20 -1.62 4.24
N LYS A 298 -3.51 -2.16 3.06
CA LYS A 298 -2.97 -1.68 1.78
C LYS A 298 -3.20 -0.17 1.62
N GLY A 299 -4.44 0.27 1.84
CA GLY A 299 -4.83 1.67 1.70
C GLY A 299 -4.62 2.21 0.27
N GLY A 300 -4.91 3.50 0.09
CA GLY A 300 -4.79 4.16 -1.21
C GLY A 300 -5.77 3.62 -2.26
N ASP A 301 -5.28 3.38 -3.48
CA ASP A 301 -6.03 2.87 -4.63
C ASP A 301 -7.30 3.68 -4.96
N ASN A 302 -7.28 5.00 -4.73
CA ASN A 302 -8.43 5.88 -4.93
C ASN A 302 -9.70 5.45 -4.17
N GLY A 303 -9.55 4.72 -3.06
CA GLY A 303 -10.69 4.22 -2.29
C GLY A 303 -11.38 3.01 -2.94
N ARG A 304 -10.76 2.39 -3.96
CA ARG A 304 -11.23 1.11 -4.50
C ARG A 304 -11.23 0.04 -3.41
N HIS A 305 -12.06 -0.98 -3.61
CA HIS A 305 -12.19 -2.10 -2.69
C HIS A 305 -10.82 -2.74 -2.36
N SER A 306 -9.89 -2.81 -3.32
CA SER A 306 -8.52 -3.33 -3.14
C SER A 306 -7.69 -2.62 -2.06
N ALA A 307 -8.09 -1.41 -1.64
CA ALA A 307 -7.48 -0.73 -0.50
C ALA A 307 -7.66 -1.49 0.83
N ASN A 308 -8.60 -2.43 0.88
CA ASN A 308 -8.90 -3.26 2.05
C ASN A 308 -8.10 -4.58 2.09
N MET A 309 -7.16 -4.80 1.18
CA MET A 309 -6.25 -5.94 1.27
C MET A 309 -5.27 -5.78 2.44
N LEU A 310 -4.80 -6.90 2.98
CA LEU A 310 -3.66 -6.93 3.90
C LEU A 310 -2.37 -6.84 3.08
N GLN A 311 -1.40 -6.06 3.56
CA GLN A 311 -0.14 -5.81 2.86
C GLN A 311 1.05 -5.92 3.81
N PHE A 312 2.12 -6.55 3.33
CA PHE A 312 3.40 -6.68 4.03
C PHE A 312 4.49 -5.89 3.29
N LYS A 313 5.28 -5.12 4.06
CA LYS A 313 6.38 -4.31 3.53
C LYS A 313 7.65 -4.45 4.34
N ILE A 314 8.77 -4.26 3.67
CA ILE A 314 10.12 -4.14 4.24
C ILE A 314 10.80 -2.90 3.69
N ASN A 315 11.88 -2.44 4.33
CA ASN A 315 12.86 -1.60 3.66
C ASN A 315 13.94 -2.50 3.03
N PRO A 316 13.98 -2.68 1.69
CA PRO A 316 14.93 -3.59 1.06
C PRO A 316 16.40 -3.22 1.26
N VAL A 317 16.71 -1.96 1.58
CA VAL A 317 18.10 -1.48 1.74
C VAL A 317 18.75 -2.07 2.98
N GLU A 318 17.97 -2.41 4.00
CA GLU A 318 18.51 -2.96 5.26
C GLU A 318 19.29 -4.26 5.01
N ILE A 319 18.95 -5.05 3.97
CA ILE A 319 19.67 -6.30 3.67
C ILE A 319 21.15 -6.10 3.35
N PHE A 320 21.57 -4.90 2.91
CA PHE A 320 22.98 -4.57 2.67
C PHE A 320 23.78 -4.47 3.98
N GLU A 321 23.15 -4.52 5.15
CA GLU A 321 23.82 -4.69 6.44
C GLU A 321 24.47 -6.07 6.56
N MET A 322 24.04 -7.07 5.79
CA MET A 322 24.61 -8.43 5.80
C MET A 322 26.01 -8.52 5.19
N ASP A 323 26.36 -7.60 4.29
CA ASP A 323 27.67 -7.53 3.62
C ASP A 323 28.70 -6.71 4.41
N ARG A 324 28.35 -6.28 5.64
CA ARG A 324 29.21 -5.48 6.52
C ARG A 324 29.87 -6.29 7.63
#